data_AF-A0A3S3V7X8-F1
#
_entry.id   AF-A0A3S3V7X8-F1
#
_cell.length_a   1.000
_cell.length_b   1.000
_cell.length_c   1.000
_cell.angle_alpha   90.00
_cell.angle_beta   90.00
_cell.angle_gamma   90.00
#
_symmetry.space_group_name_H-M   'P 1'
#
loop_
_entity.id
_entity.type
_entity.pdbx_description
1 polymer ?
#
loop_
_entity_poly.entity_id
_entity_poly.type
_entity_poly.pdbx_seq_one_letter_code
_entity_poly.pdbx_strand_id
1 'polypeptide(L)' 'MDITKRLEALAAMPRNWRVTTHYADGATHHHDTHTAPQAENFAIGERRKIGRDLISRETGETVRVVSVTIGKI' A
#
# COMPACT_ATOMS: atom_id res chain seq x y z
N MET A 1 2.94 -12.55 29.64
CA MET A 1 3.50 -12.16 28.32
C MET A 1 3.13 -10.71 28.09
N ASP A 2 4.11 -9.83 27.98
CA ASP A 2 3.88 -8.38 27.86
C ASP A 2 3.55 -8.03 26.41
N ILE A 3 2.26 -7.79 26.13
CA ILE A 3 1.74 -7.53 24.78
C ILE A 3 2.34 -6.24 24.21
N THR A 4 2.57 -5.23 25.06
CA THR A 4 3.11 -3.93 24.65
C THR A 4 4.51 -4.09 24.07
N LYS A 5 5.39 -4.83 24.76
CA LYS A 5 6.75 -5.12 24.27
C LYS A 5 6.76 -5.88 22.95
N ARG A 6 5.81 -6.79 22.74
CA ARG A 6 5.68 -7.51 21.46
C ARG A 6 5.24 -6.59 20.33
N LEU A 7 4.30 -5.67 20.58
CA LEU A 7 3.83 -4.71 19.58
C LEU A 7 4.92 -3.71 19.20
N GLU A 8 5.68 -3.21 20.19
CA GLU A 8 6.83 -2.34 19.95
C GLU A 8 7.89 -3.04 19.08
N ALA A 9 8.21 -4.30 19.38
CA ALA A 9 9.16 -5.07 18.58
C ALA A 9 8.68 -5.27 17.14
N LEU A 10 7.39 -5.56 16.92
CA LEU A 10 6.81 -5.68 15.58
C LEU A 10 6.80 -4.34 14.82
N ALA A 11 6.49 -3.24 15.51
CA ALA A 11 6.49 -1.90 14.92
C ALA A 11 7.91 -1.45 14.50
N ALA A 12 8.93 -1.87 15.25
CA ALA A 12 10.34 -1.59 14.96
C ALA A 12 10.94 -2.50 13.87
N MET A 13 10.25 -3.57 13.45
CA MET A 13 10.77 -4.42 12.38
C MET A 13 10.89 -3.61 11.09
N PRO A 14 11.99 -3.78 10.33
CA PRO A 14 12.17 -3.08 9.07
C PRO A 14 11.08 -3.48 8.08
N ARG A 15 10.58 -2.49 7.34
CA ARG A 15 9.73 -2.70 6.17
C ARG A 15 10.65 -2.75 4.96
N ASN A 16 10.59 -3.85 4.22
CA ASN A 16 11.53 -4.12 3.13
C ASN A 16 10.86 -4.05 1.76
N TRP A 17 9.54 -3.91 1.72
CA TRP A 17 8.76 -3.96 0.50
C TRP A 17 7.76 -2.80 0.48
N ARG A 18 7.59 -2.19 -0.69
CA ARG A 18 6.64 -1.11 -0.93
C ARG A 18 5.76 -1.47 -2.10
N VAL A 19 4.45 -1.37 -1.89
CA VAL A 19 3.45 -1.33 -2.96
C VAL A 19 3.22 0.12 -3.32
N THR A 20 3.33 0.46 -4.60
CA THR A 20 3.04 1.80 -5.11
C THR A 20 1.84 1.73 -6.04
N THR A 21 0.78 2.45 -5.70
CA THR A 21 -0.38 2.67 -6.55
C THR A 21 -0.21 3.99 -7.27
N HIS A 22 -0.28 3.98 -8.59
CA HIS A 22 -0.26 5.18 -9.43
C HIS A 22 -1.69 5.55 -9.84
N TYR A 23 -2.01 6.82 -9.72
CA TYR A 23 -3.29 7.39 -10.12
C TYR A 23 -3.16 8.21 -11.39
N ALA A 24 -4.27 8.37 -12.11
CA ALA A 24 -4.31 9.05 -13.41
C ALA A 24 -3.99 10.56 -13.34
N ASP A 25 -4.18 11.17 -12.17
CA ASP A 25 -3.81 12.56 -11.85
C ASP A 25 -2.30 12.73 -11.57
N GLY A 26 -1.52 11.64 -11.63
CA GLY A 26 -0.10 11.62 -11.32
C GLY A 26 0.22 11.39 -9.83
N ALA A 27 -0.80 11.32 -8.96
CA ALA A 27 -0.59 11.02 -7.56
C ALA A 27 -0.10 9.58 -7.35
N THR A 28 0.56 9.35 -6.23
CA THR A 28 1.01 8.02 -5.81
C THR A 28 0.67 7.76 -4.36
N HIS A 29 0.25 6.53 -4.07
CA HIS A 29 0.06 6.07 -2.71
C HIS A 29 1.00 4.88 -2.43
N HIS A 30 1.61 4.89 -1.24
CA HIS A 30 2.56 3.86 -0.82
C HIS A 30 2.01 3.04 0.34
N HIS A 31 2.23 1.72 0.27
CA HIS A 31 1.97 0.81 1.38
C HIS A 31 3.19 -0.08 1.62
N ASP A 32 3.82 0.09 2.78
CA ASP A 32 5.08 -0.58 3.13
C ASP A 32 4.81 -1.81 4.01
N THR A 33 5.41 -2.95 3.65
CA THR A 33 5.26 -4.23 4.35
C THR A 33 6.61 -4.86 4.69
N HIS A 34 6.61 -5.80 5.63
CA HIS A 34 7.83 -6.47 6.08
C HIS A 34 8.31 -7.52 5.08
N THR A 35 7.38 -8.20 4.41
CA THR A 35 7.66 -9.33 3.52
C THR A 35 7.03 -9.16 2.13
N ALA A 36 7.63 -9.83 1.13
CA ALA A 36 7.13 -9.84 -0.25
C ALA A 36 5.69 -10.41 -0.35
N PRO A 37 5.35 -11.53 0.30
CA PRO A 37 3.98 -12.05 0.25
C PRO A 37 2.92 -11.09 0.80
N GLN A 38 3.26 -10.31 1.83
CA GLN A 38 2.36 -9.26 2.33
C GLN A 38 2.13 -8.17 1.28
N ALA A 39 3.20 -7.71 0.61
CA ALA A 39 3.10 -6.72 -0.46
C ALA A 39 2.25 -7.25 -1.62
N GLU A 40 2.44 -8.50 -2.03
CA GLU A 40 1.69 -9.12 -3.13
C GLU A 40 0.20 -9.25 -2.79
N ASN A 41 -0.13 -9.71 -1.58
CA ASN A 41 -1.51 -9.80 -1.12
C ASN A 41 -2.22 -8.45 -1.12
N PHE A 42 -1.53 -7.39 -0.68
CA PHE A 42 -2.07 -6.03 -0.73
C PHE A 42 -2.25 -5.56 -2.18
N ALA A 43 -1.25 -5.77 -3.04
CA ALA A 43 -1.27 -5.37 -4.44
C ALA A 43 -2.41 -6.03 -5.24
N ILE A 44 -2.80 -7.27 -4.92
CA ILE A 44 -3.97 -7.91 -5.53
C ILE A 44 -5.23 -7.05 -5.35
N GLY A 45 -5.44 -6.50 -4.15
CA GLY A 45 -6.58 -5.64 -3.84
C GLY A 45 -6.55 -4.34 -4.66
N GLU A 46 -5.38 -3.73 -4.81
CA GLU A 46 -5.20 -2.51 -5.60
C GLU A 46 -5.35 -2.77 -7.10
N ARG A 47 -4.80 -3.87 -7.62
CA ARG A 47 -4.90 -4.24 -9.04
C ARG A 47 -6.34 -4.45 -9.49
N ARG A 48 -7.23 -4.92 -8.61
CA ARG A 48 -8.68 -5.04 -8.89
C ARG A 48 -9.37 -3.69 -9.11
N LYS A 49 -8.74 -2.58 -8.73
CA LYS A 49 -9.26 -1.22 -8.88
C LYS A 49 -8.74 -0.51 -10.14
N ILE A 50 -7.80 -1.11 -10.88
CA ILE A 50 -7.27 -0.52 -12.11
C ILE A 50 -8.42 -0.21 -13.07
N GLY A 51 -8.44 1.02 -13.59
CA GLY A 51 -9.48 1.50 -14.50
C GLY A 51 -10.82 1.86 -13.85
N ARG A 52 -10.97 1.72 -12.52
CA ARG A 52 -12.18 2.12 -11.80
C ARG A 52 -12.07 3.54 -11.26
N ASP A 53 -13.19 4.24 -11.29
CA ASP A 53 -13.35 5.53 -10.63
C ASP A 53 -13.61 5.33 -9.14
N LEU A 54 -12.75 5.93 -8.32
CA LEU A 54 -12.78 5.89 -6.86
C LEU A 54 -12.89 7.31 -6.33
N ILE A 55 -13.40 7.48 -5.12
CA ILE A 55 -13.35 8.78 -4.43
C ILE A 55 -12.14 8.80 -3.51
N SER A 56 -11.27 9.78 -3.69
CA SER A 56 -10.17 10.07 -2.78
C SER A 56 -10.73 10.51 -1.44
N ARG A 57 -10.25 9.90 -0.34
CA ARG A 57 -10.67 10.28 1.02
C ARG A 57 -10.03 11.59 1.48
N GLU A 58 -8.93 12.00 0.86
CA GLU A 58 -8.19 13.19 1.25
C GLU A 58 -8.72 14.44 0.56
N THR A 59 -9.04 14.34 -0.73
CA THR A 59 -9.46 15.47 -1.57
C THR A 59 -10.96 15.48 -1.87
N GLY A 60 -11.64 14.34 -1.73
CA GLY A 60 -13.04 14.17 -2.13
C GLY A 60 -13.24 14.05 -3.65
N GLU A 61 -12.17 14.13 -4.43
CA GLU A 61 -12.23 14.07 -5.89
C GLU A 61 -12.24 12.63 -6.42
N THR A 62 -12.69 12.47 -7.66
CA THR A 62 -12.61 11.19 -8.37
C THR A 62 -11.18 10.93 -8.82
N VAL A 63 -10.61 9.82 -8.37
CA VAL A 63 -9.30 9.32 -8.80
C VAL A 63 -9.44 7.97 -9.49
N ARG A 64 -8.51 7.67 -10.40
CA ARG A 64 -8.50 6.40 -11.13
C ARG A 64 -7.13 5.75 -11.01
N VAL A 65 -7.10 4.49 -10.58
CA VAL A 65 -5.85 3.72 -10.53
C VAL A 65 -5.44 3.32 -11.95
N VAL A 66 -4.20 3.61 -12.31
CA VAL A 66 -3.61 3.26 -13.63
C VAL A 66 -2.64 2.10 -13.54
N SER A 67 -1.83 2.01 -12.49
CA SER A 67 -0.89 0.91 -12.31
C SER A 67 -0.56 0.67 -10.84
N VAL A 68 -0.08 -0.54 -10.54
CA VAL A 68 0.34 -0.96 -9.20
C VAL A 68 1.67 -1.69 -9.33
N THR A 69 2.69 -1.22 -8.64
CA THR A 69 4.04 -1.80 -8.65
C THR A 69 4.44 -2.27 -7.25
N ILE A 70 5.35 -3.25 -7.20
CA ILE A 70 5.96 -3.73 -5.95
C ILE A 70 7.47 -3.61 -6.10
N GLY A 71 8.13 -3.01 -5.12
CA GLY A 71 9.58 -2.86 -5.09
C GLY A 71 10.15 -3.13 -3.70
N LYS A 72 11.42 -3.52 -3.65
CA LYS A 72 12.19 -3.56 -2.40
C LYS A 72 12.62 -2.13 -2.04
N ILE A 73 12.62 -1.81 -0.75
CA ILE A 73 13.07 -0.50 -0.21
C ILE A 73 14.27 -0.66 0.72
#